data_AF-A0A7S2P9P8-F1
#
_entry.id   AF-A0A7S2P9P8-F1
#
_cell.length_a   1.000
_cell.length_b   1.000
_cell.length_c   1.000
_cell.angle_alpha   90.00
_cell.angle_beta   90.00
_cell.angle_gamma   90.00
#
_symmetry.space_group_name_H-M   'P 1'
#
loop_
_entity.id
_entity.type
_entity.pdbx_description
1 polymer ?
#
loop_
_entity_poly.entity_id
_entity_poly.type
_entity_poly.pdbx_seq_one_letter_code
_entity_poly.pdbx_strand_id
1 'polypeptide(L)'
;MRIPPCNRGGKDADGYVMGGILKRRWLEKACNIVPSVLIVCFDWSEDLLLSAPEKTQAVSHLQHAQRQARDREIRVLVFAVVHQDTADLEIACAPLRQQFEGTAGGPIICAKGMAGLHGSAQKLERLVFQNAVSFYADEEKRQKRIWKPPPPHASPKAYALMQVRAQFKVAFLCEFRRDARSALLSYIKAYEMLMAATGDTADLPEQLALCCCISLRMYQRYLHSLDMKAAVHHCRVQAMNLRHRGEGPHGEYAWLKWHWLALNHKCFAELLENVAQQMPKLVNAADLWQLPGFHYQRAATYAARLRSWAHGAAVSGKLRAASGLGGDLVPGPFLGQLDRLERPEEAEDPALEVALRAARAVAADP
;
A
#
# COMPACT_ATOMS: atom_id res chain seq x y z
N MET A 1 -2.77 7.96 -21.27
CA MET A 1 -2.99 7.22 -19.99
C MET A 1 -4.45 7.44 -19.59
N ARG A 2 -5.19 6.40 -19.15
CA ARG A 2 -6.54 6.58 -18.59
C ARG A 2 -6.45 6.49 -17.08
N ILE A 3 -6.68 7.61 -16.38
CA ILE A 3 -6.78 7.62 -14.92
C ILE A 3 -8.09 6.91 -14.53
N PRO A 4 -8.04 5.89 -13.65
CA PRO A 4 -9.26 5.16 -13.27
C PRO A 4 -10.24 6.09 -12.54
N PRO A 5 -11.57 5.95 -12.70
CA PRO A 5 -12.56 6.82 -12.09
C PRO A 5 -12.54 6.75 -10.55
N CYS A 6 -12.82 7.88 -9.90
CA CYS A 6 -12.78 7.95 -8.43
C CYS A 6 -14.10 7.54 -7.78
N ASN A 7 -14.30 6.24 -7.56
CA ASN A 7 -15.48 5.76 -6.83
C ASN A 7 -15.33 6.04 -5.32
N ARG A 8 -15.68 7.27 -4.90
CA ARG A 8 -15.65 7.69 -3.49
C ARG A 8 -16.97 7.37 -2.74
N GLY A 9 -18.11 7.31 -3.46
CA GLY A 9 -19.46 7.35 -2.86
C GLY A 9 -20.12 6.04 -2.42
N GLY A 10 -19.55 4.86 -2.70
CA GLY A 10 -20.19 3.58 -2.31
C GLY A 10 -20.25 3.27 -0.81
N LYS A 11 -19.74 4.17 0.04
CA LYS A 11 -19.62 3.99 1.50
C LYS A 11 -20.67 4.76 2.30
N ASP A 12 -21.28 5.77 1.67
CA ASP A 12 -22.35 6.60 2.23
C ASP A 12 -23.73 6.05 1.86
N ALA A 13 -23.79 4.88 1.22
CA ALA A 13 -25.02 4.20 0.87
C ALA A 13 -25.65 3.55 2.12
N ASP A 14 -26.97 3.70 2.25
CA ASP A 14 -27.75 3.00 3.26
C ASP A 14 -27.54 1.48 3.10
N GLY A 15 -27.08 0.83 4.18
CA GLY A 15 -26.77 -0.60 4.21
C GLY A 15 -25.32 -0.98 3.86
N TYR A 16 -24.35 -0.05 3.87
CA TYR A 16 -22.93 -0.42 3.69
C TYR A 16 -22.44 -1.42 4.75
N VAL A 17 -22.16 -2.65 4.32
CA VAL A 17 -21.50 -3.68 5.13
C VAL A 17 -20.01 -3.76 4.77
N MET A 18 -19.15 -3.80 5.79
CA MET A 18 -17.72 -3.98 5.55
C MET A 18 -17.43 -5.42 5.11
N GLY A 19 -17.00 -5.60 3.87
CA GLY A 19 -16.65 -6.95 3.36
C GLY A 19 -15.26 -7.48 3.72
N GLY A 20 -14.41 -6.72 4.43
CA GLY A 20 -13.01 -7.06 4.76
C GLY A 20 -12.19 -5.81 5.10
N ILE A 21 -10.97 -5.92 5.63
CA ILE A 21 -10.26 -4.77 6.24
C ILE A 21 -9.57 -3.89 5.19
N LEU A 22 -8.74 -4.43 4.31
CA LEU A 22 -8.03 -3.63 3.29
C LEU A 22 -8.20 -4.27 1.92
N LYS A 23 -8.63 -3.52 0.91
CA LYS A 23 -8.76 -4.06 -0.46
C LYS A 23 -7.38 -4.49 -0.99
N ARG A 24 -7.29 -5.70 -1.56
CA ARG A 24 -6.04 -6.32 -2.05
C ARG A 24 -5.26 -5.40 -3.01
N ARG A 25 -5.98 -4.72 -3.92
CA ARG A 25 -5.39 -3.82 -4.94
C ARG A 25 -5.19 -2.37 -4.49
N TRP A 26 -5.44 -2.03 -3.22
CA TRP A 26 -5.32 -0.62 -2.78
C TRP A 26 -3.89 -0.09 -2.88
N LEU A 27 -2.90 -0.88 -2.45
CA LEU A 27 -1.49 -0.51 -2.52
C LEU A 27 -1.00 -0.41 -3.97
N GLU A 28 -1.27 -1.43 -4.79
CA GLU A 28 -0.99 -1.41 -6.25
C GLU A 28 -1.55 -0.14 -6.89
N LYS A 29 -2.80 0.20 -6.58
CA LYS A 29 -3.44 1.40 -7.11
C LYS A 29 -2.77 2.69 -6.65
N ALA A 30 -2.40 2.78 -5.37
CA ALA A 30 -1.80 3.97 -4.79
C ALA A 30 -0.34 4.19 -5.23
N CYS A 31 0.42 3.11 -5.44
CA CYS A 31 1.83 3.19 -5.83
C CYS A 31 2.01 3.28 -7.34
N ASN A 32 1.20 2.59 -8.13
CA ASN A 32 1.52 2.31 -9.54
C ASN A 32 0.47 2.83 -10.55
N ILE A 33 -0.74 3.17 -10.10
CA ILE A 33 -1.85 3.47 -11.03
C ILE A 33 -2.32 4.92 -10.92
N VAL A 34 -2.47 5.45 -9.70
CA VAL A 34 -2.97 6.81 -9.47
C VAL A 34 -1.78 7.76 -9.25
N PRO A 35 -1.46 8.64 -10.21
CA PRO A 35 -0.40 9.62 -10.02
C PRO A 35 -0.83 10.71 -9.05
N SER A 36 0.11 11.29 -8.30
CA SER A 36 -0.11 12.49 -7.48
C SER A 36 0.03 13.78 -8.29
N VAL A 37 0.84 13.74 -9.35
CA VAL A 37 1.13 14.86 -10.25
C VAL A 37 1.11 14.37 -11.70
N LEU A 38 0.42 15.09 -12.58
CA LEU A 38 0.52 14.98 -14.02
C LEU A 38 1.35 16.14 -14.55
N ILE A 39 2.33 15.83 -15.38
CA ILE A 39 3.13 16.84 -16.07
C ILE A 39 2.70 16.79 -17.53
N VAL A 40 2.22 17.92 -18.04
CA VAL A 40 1.92 18.08 -19.46
C VAL A 40 3.06 18.87 -20.08
N CYS A 41 3.84 18.20 -20.92
CA CYS A 41 4.98 18.80 -21.60
C CYS A 41 4.57 19.28 -22.99
N PHE A 42 4.94 20.52 -23.32
CA PHE A 42 4.75 21.11 -24.64
C PHE A 42 6.08 21.59 -25.18
N ASP A 43 6.28 21.40 -26.48
CA ASP A 43 7.17 22.28 -27.24
C ASP A 43 6.34 23.52 -27.64
N TRP A 44 6.74 24.66 -27.10
CA TRP A 44 6.12 25.97 -27.18
C TRP A 44 7.08 27.01 -27.78
N SER A 45 8.09 26.54 -28.52
CA SER A 45 8.97 27.43 -29.27
C SER A 45 8.17 28.23 -30.29
N GLU A 46 8.51 29.51 -30.49
CA GLU A 46 7.83 30.41 -31.43
C GLU A 46 7.73 29.82 -32.87
N ASP A 47 8.58 28.82 -33.16
CA ASP A 47 8.96 28.38 -34.50
C ASP A 47 8.62 26.93 -34.89
N LEU A 48 7.83 26.18 -34.13
CA LEU A 48 7.51 24.81 -34.59
C LEU A 48 6.50 24.75 -35.75
N LEU A 49 6.13 25.88 -36.36
CA LEU A 49 5.12 25.94 -37.43
C LEU A 49 3.83 25.19 -37.03
N LEU A 50 3.52 25.06 -35.73
CA LEU A 50 2.30 24.40 -35.29
C LEU A 50 1.16 25.25 -35.83
N SER A 51 0.53 24.70 -36.86
CA SER A 51 -0.63 25.26 -37.51
C SER A 51 -1.70 25.53 -36.44
N ALA A 52 -2.59 26.50 -36.67
CA ALA A 52 -3.72 26.75 -35.77
C ALA A 52 -4.40 25.48 -35.21
N PRO A 53 -4.63 24.40 -36.00
CA PRO A 53 -5.20 23.16 -35.47
C PRO A 53 -4.30 22.42 -34.48
N GLU A 54 -2.97 22.46 -34.63
CA GLU A 54 -2.04 21.79 -33.71
C GLU A 54 -1.96 22.51 -32.36
N LYS A 55 -2.07 23.84 -32.36
CA LYS A 55 -2.25 24.63 -31.13
C LYS A 55 -3.58 24.28 -30.43
N THR A 56 -4.66 24.14 -31.20
CA THR A 56 -5.96 23.67 -30.68
C THR A 56 -5.85 22.25 -30.11
N GLN A 57 -5.09 21.37 -30.75
CA GLN A 57 -4.88 20.01 -30.28
C GLN A 57 -4.09 19.97 -28.96
N ALA A 58 -3.02 20.75 -28.83
CA ALA A 58 -2.26 20.86 -27.57
C ALA A 58 -3.14 21.33 -26.40
N VAL A 59 -3.98 22.34 -26.64
CA VAL A 59 -4.98 22.81 -25.67
C VAL A 59 -6.00 21.71 -25.34
N SER A 60 -6.46 20.96 -26.34
CA SER A 60 -7.40 19.84 -26.12
C SER A 60 -6.80 18.74 -25.24
N HIS A 61 -5.50 18.44 -25.40
CA HIS A 61 -4.78 17.47 -24.57
C HIS A 61 -4.63 17.98 -23.13
N LEU A 62 -4.35 19.27 -22.93
CA LEU A 62 -4.32 19.91 -21.61
C LEU A 62 -5.68 19.81 -20.90
N GLN A 63 -6.75 20.21 -21.60
CA GLN A 63 -8.12 20.15 -21.09
C GLN A 63 -8.55 18.70 -20.80
N HIS A 64 -8.11 17.74 -21.62
CA HIS A 64 -8.34 16.33 -21.37
C HIS A 64 -7.61 15.85 -20.09
N ALA A 65 -6.34 16.21 -19.91
CA ALA A 65 -5.57 15.89 -18.71
C ALA A 65 -6.20 16.50 -17.45
N GLN A 66 -6.63 17.77 -17.51
CA GLN A 66 -7.33 18.45 -16.41
C GLN A 66 -8.66 17.77 -16.07
N ARG A 67 -9.45 17.36 -17.07
CA ARG A 67 -10.69 16.61 -16.85
C ARG A 67 -10.42 15.27 -16.14
N GLN A 68 -9.42 14.52 -16.60
CA GLN A 68 -9.05 13.25 -15.96
C GLN A 68 -8.49 13.43 -14.54
N ALA A 69 -7.78 14.54 -14.28
CA ALA A 69 -7.20 14.86 -12.99
C ALA A 69 -8.27 15.29 -11.96
N ARG A 70 -9.36 15.92 -12.41
CA ARG A 70 -10.38 16.55 -11.56
C ARG A 70 -11.02 15.57 -10.57
N ASP A 71 -11.45 14.40 -11.03
CA ASP A 71 -12.16 13.40 -10.20
C ASP A 71 -11.35 12.92 -8.99
N ARG A 72 -10.02 12.98 -9.10
CA ARG A 72 -9.08 12.56 -8.06
C ARG A 72 -8.33 13.72 -7.41
N GLU A 73 -8.59 14.96 -7.83
CA GLU A 73 -7.84 16.15 -7.40
C GLU A 73 -6.32 15.99 -7.64
N ILE A 74 -5.94 15.33 -8.73
CA ILE A 74 -4.53 15.16 -9.10
C ILE A 74 -3.95 16.53 -9.47
N ARG A 75 -2.72 16.81 -9.05
CA ARG A 75 -2.05 18.07 -9.39
C ARG A 75 -1.64 18.05 -10.85
N VAL A 76 -1.91 19.12 -11.58
CA VAL A 76 -1.47 19.25 -12.98
C VAL A 76 -0.40 20.35 -13.04
N LEU A 77 0.73 20.02 -13.64
CA LEU A 77 1.82 20.94 -13.93
C LEU A 77 2.00 21.04 -15.44
N VAL A 78 2.36 22.22 -15.92
CA VAL A 78 2.69 22.41 -17.33
C VAL A 78 4.16 22.75 -17.47
N PHE A 79 4.84 22.05 -18.37
CA PHE A 79 6.23 22.30 -18.73
C PHE A 79 6.30 22.66 -20.21
N ALA A 80 6.72 23.86 -20.53
CA ALA A 80 6.80 24.38 -21.89
C ALA A 80 8.27 24.63 -22.28
N VAL A 81 8.71 24.11 -23.42
CA VAL A 81 10.02 24.45 -23.99
C VAL A 81 9.79 25.53 -25.04
N VAL A 82 10.33 26.72 -24.86
CA VAL A 82 10.22 27.82 -25.83
C VAL A 82 11.50 27.94 -26.67
N HIS A 83 11.46 28.80 -27.69
CA HIS A 83 12.61 29.00 -28.57
C HIS A 83 13.76 29.64 -27.77
N GLN A 84 15.00 29.33 -28.16
CA GLN A 84 16.18 29.81 -27.45
C GLN A 84 16.28 31.35 -27.46
N ASP A 85 15.82 31.97 -28.55
CA ASP A 85 15.88 33.42 -28.78
C ASP A 85 14.65 34.17 -28.28
N THR A 86 13.65 33.48 -27.69
CA THR A 86 12.46 34.13 -27.16
C THR A 86 12.85 35.15 -26.09
N ALA A 87 12.56 36.43 -26.35
CA ALA A 87 12.95 37.54 -25.49
C ALA A 87 12.27 37.47 -24.12
N ASP A 88 10.94 37.39 -24.12
CA ASP A 88 10.10 37.39 -22.92
C ASP A 88 9.31 36.08 -22.77
N LEU A 89 9.63 35.31 -21.72
CA LEU A 89 8.96 34.06 -21.39
C LEU A 89 7.51 34.24 -20.92
N GLU A 90 7.21 35.36 -20.25
CA GLU A 90 5.87 35.62 -19.73
C GLU A 90 4.91 35.92 -20.86
N ILE A 91 5.32 36.75 -21.82
CA ILE A 91 4.54 37.06 -23.01
C ILE A 91 4.34 35.80 -23.86
N ALA A 92 5.41 35.04 -24.14
CA ALA A 92 5.32 33.83 -24.96
C ALA A 92 4.43 32.74 -24.33
N CYS A 93 4.47 32.57 -23.01
CA CYS A 93 3.67 31.59 -22.29
C CYS A 93 2.26 32.12 -21.88
N ALA A 94 1.92 33.39 -22.14
CA ALA A 94 0.65 34.00 -21.72
C ALA A 94 -0.62 33.29 -22.27
N PRO A 95 -0.68 32.87 -23.56
CA PRO A 95 -1.86 32.17 -24.08
C PRO A 95 -2.07 30.82 -23.39
N LEU A 96 -0.97 30.11 -23.11
CA LEU A 96 -1.00 28.83 -22.41
C LEU A 96 -1.41 29.01 -20.94
N ARG A 97 -1.00 30.11 -20.28
CA ARG A 97 -1.48 30.48 -18.95
C ARG A 97 -2.97 30.76 -18.91
N GLN A 98 -3.49 31.58 -19.83
CA GLN A 98 -4.91 31.92 -19.89
C GLN A 98 -5.80 30.67 -20.05
N GLN A 99 -5.37 29.72 -20.87
CA GLN A 99 -6.08 28.44 -21.06
C GLN A 99 -5.98 27.51 -19.85
N PHE A 100 -4.87 27.59 -19.09
CA PHE A 100 -4.65 26.77 -17.91
C PHE A 100 -5.35 27.30 -16.65
N GLU A 101 -5.38 28.62 -16.46
CA GLU A 101 -5.95 29.31 -15.30
C GLU A 101 -7.48 29.18 -15.21
N GLY A 102 -8.19 29.02 -16.33
CA GLY A 102 -9.65 28.78 -16.36
C GLY A 102 -10.11 27.51 -15.62
N THR A 103 -9.18 26.66 -15.20
CA THR A 103 -9.44 25.38 -14.52
C THR A 103 -8.38 25.12 -13.46
N ALA A 104 -8.55 25.71 -12.27
CA ALA A 104 -7.71 25.49 -11.08
C ALA A 104 -6.19 25.52 -11.40
N GLY A 105 -5.69 26.69 -11.79
CA GLY A 105 -4.34 26.93 -12.28
C GLY A 105 -3.24 26.34 -11.38
N GLY A 106 -2.51 25.37 -11.91
CA GLY A 106 -1.21 24.96 -11.38
C GLY A 106 -0.07 25.86 -11.88
N PRO A 107 1.17 25.64 -11.42
CA PRO A 107 2.31 26.36 -11.97
C PRO A 107 2.69 25.89 -13.38
N ILE A 108 3.09 26.85 -14.21
CA ILE A 108 3.67 26.64 -15.54
C ILE A 108 5.17 26.94 -15.46
N ILE A 109 5.98 26.05 -16.01
CA ILE A 109 7.44 26.20 -16.10
C ILE A 109 7.82 26.31 -17.57
N CYS A 110 8.54 27.36 -17.95
CA CYS A 110 9.04 27.53 -19.30
C CYS A 110 10.59 27.35 -19.33
N ALA A 111 11.14 26.75 -20.38
CA ALA A 111 12.58 26.54 -20.60
C ALA A 111 12.98 27.12 -21.97
N LYS A 112 14.06 27.90 -22.06
CA LYS A 112 14.56 28.44 -23.35
C LYS A 112 15.48 27.42 -24.04
N GLY A 113 14.98 26.80 -25.11
CA GLY A 113 15.69 25.77 -25.87
C GLY A 113 16.26 24.65 -24.99
N MET A 114 17.27 23.96 -25.51
CA MET A 114 17.92 22.86 -24.78
C MET A 114 18.86 23.36 -23.67
N ALA A 115 19.48 24.52 -23.84
CA ALA A 115 20.40 25.10 -22.85
C ALA A 115 19.69 25.46 -21.54
N GLY A 116 18.46 25.98 -21.61
CA GLY A 116 17.64 26.31 -20.44
C GLY A 116 17.02 25.09 -19.75
N LEU A 117 17.07 23.91 -20.37
CA LEU A 117 16.37 22.72 -19.90
C LEU A 117 16.89 22.26 -18.54
N HIS A 118 18.21 22.29 -18.31
CA HIS A 118 18.80 21.80 -17.07
C HIS A 118 18.30 22.59 -15.84
N GLY A 119 18.30 23.92 -15.90
CA GLY A 119 17.80 24.77 -14.83
C GLY A 119 16.30 24.61 -14.60
N SER A 120 15.51 24.57 -15.68
CA SER A 120 14.07 24.39 -15.61
C SER A 120 13.67 22.98 -15.14
N ALA A 121 14.48 21.95 -15.43
CA ALA A 121 14.28 20.59 -14.92
C ALA A 121 14.45 20.50 -13.41
N GLN A 122 15.48 21.14 -12.83
CA GLN A 122 15.65 21.20 -11.37
C GLN A 122 14.49 21.94 -10.68
N LYS A 123 13.96 22.98 -11.33
CA LYS A 123 12.77 23.70 -10.84
C LYS A 123 11.51 22.82 -10.94
N LEU A 124 11.36 22.10 -12.05
CA LEU A 124 10.27 21.14 -12.26
C LEU A 124 10.29 20.05 -11.21
N GLU A 125 11.44 19.42 -10.95
CA GLU A 125 11.60 18.38 -9.93
C GLU A 125 11.12 18.87 -8.55
N ARG A 126 11.56 20.07 -8.15
CA ARG A 126 11.13 20.69 -6.89
C ARG A 126 9.61 20.92 -6.84
N LEU A 127 9.00 21.43 -7.91
CA LEU A 127 7.55 21.66 -7.96
C LEU A 127 6.76 20.34 -7.99
N VAL A 128 7.23 19.33 -8.71
CA VAL A 128 6.64 17.99 -8.72
C VAL A 128 6.65 17.42 -7.32
N PHE A 129 7.79 17.48 -6.63
CA PHE A 129 7.91 17.00 -5.26
C PHE A 129 6.95 17.73 -4.31
N GLN A 130 6.91 19.06 -4.34
CA GLN A 130 6.02 19.86 -3.49
C GLN A 130 4.53 19.56 -3.74
N ASN A 131 4.13 19.44 -5.01
CA ASN A 131 2.77 19.12 -5.40
C ASN A 131 2.39 17.69 -4.99
N ALA A 132 3.30 16.73 -5.12
CA ALA A 132 3.10 15.37 -4.65
C ALA A 132 2.90 15.32 -3.13
N VAL A 133 3.76 15.98 -2.35
CA VAL A 133 3.64 16.07 -0.89
C VAL A 133 2.31 16.70 -0.49
N SER A 134 1.91 17.80 -1.14
CA SER A 134 0.62 18.47 -0.91
C SER A 134 -0.57 17.55 -1.24
N PHE A 135 -0.55 16.86 -2.37
CA PHE A 135 -1.58 15.91 -2.78
C PHE A 135 -1.79 14.81 -1.71
N TYR A 136 -0.70 14.20 -1.24
CA TYR A 136 -0.79 13.16 -0.23
C TYR A 136 -1.22 13.71 1.14
N ALA A 137 -0.95 14.97 1.45
CA ALA A 137 -1.43 15.61 2.68
C ALA A 137 -2.94 15.81 2.65
N ASP A 138 -3.49 16.18 1.49
CA ASP A 138 -4.94 16.31 1.31
C ASP A 138 -5.63 14.95 1.31
N GLU A 139 -5.05 13.93 0.68
CA GLU A 139 -5.53 12.55 0.78
C GLU A 139 -5.51 12.04 2.22
N GLU A 140 -4.49 12.36 3.00
CA GLU A 140 -4.38 11.98 4.41
C GLU A 140 -5.52 12.60 5.24
N LYS A 141 -5.76 13.91 5.06
CA LYS A 141 -6.88 14.62 5.70
C LYS A 141 -8.22 14.00 5.31
N ARG A 142 -8.40 13.64 4.04
CA ARG A 142 -9.60 12.93 3.56
C ARG A 142 -9.74 11.59 4.27
N GLN A 143 -8.70 10.74 4.30
CA GLN A 143 -8.75 9.44 4.97
C GLN A 143 -9.14 9.55 6.45
N LYS A 144 -8.67 10.59 7.15
CA LYS A 144 -9.02 10.84 8.57
C LYS A 144 -10.49 11.22 8.76
N ARG A 145 -11.15 11.78 7.75
CA ARG A 145 -12.55 12.24 7.79
C ARG A 145 -13.55 11.18 7.33
N ILE A 146 -13.15 10.24 6.47
CA ILE A 146 -14.07 9.27 5.82
C ILE A 146 -14.95 8.51 6.82
N TRP A 147 -14.47 8.21 8.02
CA TRP A 147 -15.22 7.43 9.03
C TRP A 147 -15.59 8.28 10.25
N LYS A 148 -15.74 9.60 10.07
CA LYS A 148 -16.15 10.53 11.13
C LYS A 148 -17.34 11.36 10.62
N PRO A 149 -18.55 11.22 11.19
CA PRO A 149 -18.93 10.33 12.30
C PRO A 149 -18.95 8.82 11.93
N PRO A 150 -19.07 7.90 12.91
CA PRO A 150 -19.27 6.47 12.62
C PRO A 150 -20.50 6.25 11.72
N PRO A 151 -20.48 5.30 10.79
CA PRO A 151 -21.66 4.96 10.00
C PRO A 151 -22.82 4.48 10.91
N PRO A 152 -24.08 4.85 10.63
CA PRO A 152 -25.23 4.61 11.53
C PRO A 152 -25.45 3.14 11.93
N HIS A 153 -25.06 2.21 11.06
CA HIS A 153 -25.27 0.76 11.23
C HIS A 153 -23.97 -0.03 11.45
N ALA A 154 -22.83 0.66 11.67
CA ALA A 154 -21.57 -0.03 11.92
C ALA A 154 -21.52 -0.56 13.36
N SER A 155 -21.33 -1.88 13.52
CA SER A 155 -21.03 -2.45 14.84
C SER A 155 -19.73 -1.86 15.41
N PRO A 156 -19.52 -1.85 16.74
CA PRO A 156 -18.28 -1.34 17.34
C PRO A 156 -17.02 -2.02 16.78
N LYS A 157 -17.08 -3.34 16.56
CA LYS A 157 -16.00 -4.12 15.94
C LYS A 157 -15.75 -3.69 14.49
N ALA A 158 -16.82 -3.58 13.69
CA ALA A 158 -16.69 -3.12 12.31
C ALA A 158 -16.10 -1.71 12.25
N TYR A 159 -16.57 -0.80 13.09
CA TYR A 159 -16.04 0.56 13.17
C TYR A 159 -14.56 0.58 13.57
N ALA A 160 -14.13 -0.22 14.55
CA ALA A 160 -12.72 -0.36 14.93
C ALA A 160 -11.86 -0.81 13.74
N LEU A 161 -12.30 -1.81 12.97
CA LEU A 161 -11.60 -2.28 11.77
C LEU A 161 -11.58 -1.22 10.64
N MET A 162 -12.62 -0.38 10.51
CA MET A 162 -12.62 0.74 9.57
C MET A 162 -11.57 1.79 9.97
N GLN A 163 -11.41 2.02 11.27
CA GLN A 163 -10.39 2.91 11.78
C GLN A 163 -8.98 2.32 11.62
N VAL A 164 -8.77 1.01 11.82
CA VAL A 164 -7.51 0.33 11.49
C VAL A 164 -7.14 0.58 10.02
N ARG A 165 -8.08 0.33 9.10
CA ARG A 165 -7.92 0.63 7.66
C ARG A 165 -7.53 2.09 7.44
N ALA A 166 -8.19 3.03 8.11
CA ALA A 166 -7.91 4.45 7.95
C ALA A 166 -6.50 4.81 8.42
N GLN A 167 -6.10 4.34 9.61
CA GLN A 167 -4.76 4.60 10.17
C GLN A 167 -3.65 3.99 9.31
N PHE A 168 -3.84 2.77 8.80
CA PHE A 168 -2.91 2.16 7.86
C PHE A 168 -2.70 3.01 6.61
N LYS A 169 -3.79 3.51 6.01
CA LYS A 169 -3.71 4.34 4.81
C LYS A 169 -3.07 5.69 5.10
N VAL A 170 -3.41 6.32 6.23
CA VAL A 170 -2.77 7.56 6.71
C VAL A 170 -1.28 7.34 6.88
N ALA A 171 -0.85 6.22 7.47
CA ALA A 171 0.55 5.89 7.64
C ALA A 171 1.30 5.81 6.30
N PHE A 172 0.74 5.10 5.31
CA PHE A 172 1.30 5.04 3.95
C PHE A 172 1.36 6.40 3.26
N LEU A 173 0.33 7.24 3.42
CA LEU A 173 0.31 8.59 2.86
C LEU A 173 1.39 9.49 3.50
N CYS A 174 1.61 9.37 4.82
CA CYS A 174 2.72 10.03 5.49
C CYS A 174 4.09 9.58 4.93
N GLU A 175 4.25 8.30 4.57
CA GLU A 175 5.48 7.82 3.94
C GLU A 175 5.72 8.45 2.57
N PHE A 176 4.68 8.60 1.74
CA PHE A 176 4.79 9.31 0.46
C PHE A 176 5.16 10.79 0.64
N ARG A 177 4.79 11.39 1.78
CA ARG A 177 5.20 12.75 2.16
C ARG A 177 6.62 12.83 2.75
N ARG A 178 7.32 11.71 2.90
CA ARG A 178 8.58 11.60 3.66
C ARG A 178 8.46 12.04 5.13
N ASP A 179 7.28 11.91 5.71
CA ASP A 179 7.00 12.20 7.13
C ASP A 179 7.07 10.91 7.96
N ALA A 180 8.30 10.46 8.22
CA ALA A 180 8.58 9.19 8.88
C ALA A 180 7.99 9.10 10.29
N ARG A 181 7.98 10.21 11.05
CA ARG A 181 7.45 10.25 12.40
C ARG A 181 5.93 10.07 12.41
N SER A 182 5.20 10.83 11.61
CA SER A 182 3.74 10.69 11.53
C SER A 182 3.32 9.35 10.95
N ALA A 183 4.11 8.80 10.01
CA ALA A 183 3.91 7.45 9.49
C ALA A 183 4.00 6.41 10.61
N LEU A 184 5.09 6.41 11.39
CA LEU A 184 5.30 5.46 12.48
C LEU A 184 4.20 5.56 13.55
N LEU A 185 3.82 6.77 13.97
CA LEU A 185 2.73 6.96 14.94
C LEU A 185 1.40 6.40 14.42
N SER A 186 1.12 6.58 13.13
CA SER A 186 -0.12 6.06 12.52
C SER A 186 -0.09 4.54 12.38
N TYR A 187 1.07 3.93 12.10
CA TYR A 187 1.25 2.47 12.11
C TYR A 187 1.09 1.87 13.50
N ILE A 188 1.71 2.46 14.54
CA ILE A 188 1.55 2.03 15.94
C ILE A 188 0.06 2.05 16.31
N LYS A 189 -0.62 3.15 16.01
CA LYS A 189 -2.07 3.26 16.28
C LYS A 189 -2.88 2.23 15.51
N ALA A 190 -2.58 1.99 14.23
CA ALA A 190 -3.26 0.95 13.45
C ALA A 190 -3.04 -0.44 14.06
N TYR A 191 -1.83 -0.74 14.51
CA TYR A 191 -1.46 -2.00 15.14
C TYR A 191 -2.20 -2.20 16.45
N GLU A 192 -2.13 -1.25 17.38
CA GLU A 192 -2.81 -1.31 18.68
C GLU A 192 -4.32 -1.52 18.53
N MET A 193 -4.94 -0.76 17.62
CA MET A 193 -6.36 -0.89 17.32
C MET A 193 -6.71 -2.25 16.72
N LEU A 194 -5.86 -2.80 15.85
CA LEU A 194 -6.06 -4.12 15.27
C LEU A 194 -5.93 -5.23 16.32
N MET A 195 -4.96 -5.11 17.22
CA MET A 195 -4.77 -6.03 18.34
C MET A 195 -5.97 -6.00 19.30
N ALA A 196 -6.51 -4.82 19.59
CA ALA A 196 -7.69 -4.64 20.44
C ALA A 196 -9.00 -5.11 19.77
N ALA A 197 -9.11 -5.01 18.44
CA ALA A 197 -10.30 -5.42 17.69
C ALA A 197 -10.40 -6.94 17.45
N THR A 198 -9.38 -7.71 17.85
CA THR A 198 -9.35 -9.15 17.58
C THR A 198 -10.24 -9.91 18.59
N GLY A 199 -11.20 -10.68 18.07
CA GLY A 199 -12.00 -11.66 18.83
C GLY A 199 -12.12 -12.96 18.03
N ASP A 200 -12.82 -13.96 18.57
CA ASP A 200 -12.92 -15.28 17.93
C ASP A 200 -13.70 -15.24 16.60
N THR A 201 -13.01 -15.64 15.54
CA THR A 201 -13.50 -16.14 14.23
C THR A 201 -13.98 -15.15 13.14
N ALA A 202 -14.02 -15.70 11.91
CA ALA A 202 -14.27 -15.21 10.54
C ALA A 202 -13.11 -14.51 9.79
N ASP A 203 -12.48 -13.46 10.34
CA ASP A 203 -11.51 -12.64 9.57
C ASP A 203 -10.04 -12.82 10.00
N LEU A 204 -9.71 -13.92 10.68
CA LEU A 204 -8.37 -14.15 11.23
C LEU A 204 -7.26 -14.06 10.16
N PRO A 205 -7.38 -14.65 8.95
CA PRO A 205 -6.35 -14.53 7.92
C PRO A 205 -6.08 -13.07 7.50
N GLU A 206 -7.13 -12.25 7.32
CA GLU A 206 -6.98 -10.82 7.00
C GLU A 206 -6.29 -10.04 8.11
N GLN A 207 -6.68 -10.30 9.36
CA GLN A 207 -6.09 -9.64 10.53
C GLN A 207 -4.61 -9.98 10.68
N LEU A 208 -4.23 -11.26 10.53
CA LEU A 208 -2.83 -11.69 10.61
C LEU A 208 -1.99 -11.06 9.49
N ALA A 209 -2.49 -11.10 8.25
CA ALA A 209 -1.78 -10.51 7.12
C ALA A 209 -1.58 -9.01 7.31
N LEU A 210 -2.63 -8.27 7.69
CA LEU A 210 -2.53 -6.83 7.93
C LEU A 210 -1.61 -6.51 9.11
N CYS A 211 -1.67 -7.30 10.19
CA CYS A 211 -0.80 -7.16 11.36
C CYS A 211 0.68 -7.35 10.99
N CYS A 212 1.00 -8.36 10.18
CA CYS A 212 2.34 -8.60 9.67
C CYS A 212 2.80 -7.49 8.71
N CYS A 213 1.93 -7.02 7.80
CA CYS A 213 2.24 -5.88 6.94
C CYS A 213 2.55 -4.62 7.76
N ILE A 214 1.74 -4.30 8.77
CA ILE A 214 1.98 -3.14 9.66
C ILE A 214 3.32 -3.31 10.39
N SER A 215 3.57 -4.49 10.96
CA SER A 215 4.80 -4.77 11.71
C SER A 215 6.04 -4.62 10.84
N LEU A 216 6.00 -5.10 9.59
CA LEU A 216 7.10 -4.91 8.64
C LEU A 216 7.41 -3.43 8.39
N ARG A 217 6.36 -2.61 8.18
CA ARG A 217 6.54 -1.16 8.02
C ARG A 217 7.10 -0.54 9.29
N MET A 218 6.64 -0.94 10.47
CA MET A 218 7.17 -0.46 11.75
C MET A 218 8.66 -0.81 11.91
N TYR A 219 9.07 -2.05 11.64
CA TYR A 219 10.49 -2.44 11.68
C TYR A 219 11.36 -1.56 10.79
N GLN A 220 10.93 -1.34 9.53
CA GLN A 220 11.64 -0.47 8.61
C GLN A 220 11.79 0.96 9.15
N ARG A 221 10.78 1.48 9.85
CA ARG A 221 10.82 2.83 10.42
C ARG A 221 11.71 2.91 11.65
N TYR A 222 11.57 1.98 12.60
CA TYR A 222 12.44 1.93 13.79
C TYR A 222 13.91 1.80 13.40
N LEU A 223 14.23 0.89 12.48
CA LEU A 223 15.60 0.66 12.04
C LEU A 223 16.16 1.85 11.24
N HIS A 224 15.35 2.49 10.40
CA HIS A 224 15.75 3.72 9.71
C HIS A 224 16.00 4.89 10.68
N SER A 225 15.26 4.95 11.81
CA SER A 225 15.54 5.92 12.89
C SER A 225 16.61 5.46 13.87
N LEU A 226 17.33 4.37 13.56
CA LEU A 226 18.37 3.76 14.40
C LEU A 226 17.87 3.31 15.79
N ASP A 227 16.56 3.13 15.96
CA ASP A 227 15.94 2.67 17.21
C ASP A 227 15.86 1.14 17.24
N MET A 228 17.03 0.53 17.42
CA MET A 228 17.18 -0.93 17.49
C MET A 228 16.34 -1.53 18.63
N LYS A 229 16.24 -0.83 19.76
CA LYS A 229 15.52 -1.28 20.94
C LYS A 229 14.03 -1.38 20.67
N ALA A 230 13.42 -0.36 20.05
CA ALA A 230 12.01 -0.39 19.69
C ALA A 230 11.73 -1.45 18.61
N ALA A 231 12.62 -1.61 17.62
CA ALA A 231 12.49 -2.64 16.59
C ALA A 231 12.46 -4.06 17.19
N VAL A 232 13.42 -4.37 18.06
CA VAL A 232 13.49 -5.67 18.77
C VAL A 232 12.31 -5.88 19.71
N HIS A 233 11.93 -4.85 20.47
CA HIS A 233 10.78 -4.93 21.35
C HIS A 233 9.50 -5.25 20.57
N HIS A 234 9.25 -4.52 19.48
CA HIS A 234 8.11 -4.78 18.60
C HIS A 234 8.16 -6.21 18.03
N CYS A 235 9.34 -6.70 17.64
CA CYS A 235 9.47 -8.06 17.13
C CYS A 235 9.15 -9.13 18.18
N ARG A 236 9.53 -8.91 19.44
CA ARG A 236 9.19 -9.81 20.56
C ARG A 236 7.69 -9.83 20.82
N VAL A 237 7.08 -8.65 20.92
CA VAL A 237 5.63 -8.50 21.14
C VAL A 237 4.86 -9.14 20.00
N GLN A 238 5.25 -8.89 18.75
CA GLN A 238 4.60 -9.47 17.59
C GLN A 238 4.74 -11.00 17.54
N ALA A 239 5.93 -11.53 17.83
CA ALA A 239 6.14 -12.98 17.91
C ALA A 239 5.29 -13.63 19.02
N MET A 240 5.16 -12.98 20.18
CA MET A 240 4.27 -13.43 21.25
C MET A 240 2.81 -13.40 20.79
N ASN A 241 2.36 -12.28 20.23
CA ASN A 241 1.00 -12.11 19.73
C ASN A 241 0.62 -13.19 18.72
N LEU A 242 1.46 -13.43 17.70
CA LEU A 242 1.22 -14.46 16.69
C LEU A 242 1.09 -15.88 17.27
N ARG A 243 1.77 -16.19 18.38
CA ARG A 243 1.66 -17.50 19.06
C ARG A 243 0.33 -17.70 19.77
N HIS A 244 -0.32 -16.63 20.21
CA HIS A 244 -1.57 -16.66 20.98
C HIS A 244 -2.82 -16.44 20.10
N ARG A 245 -2.67 -16.39 18.78
CA ARG A 245 -3.81 -16.26 17.85
C ARG A 245 -4.49 -17.62 17.69
N GLY A 246 -5.83 -17.60 17.61
CA GLY A 246 -6.66 -18.80 17.46
C GLY A 246 -6.38 -19.54 16.15
N GLU A 247 -6.86 -20.79 16.06
CA GLU A 247 -6.62 -21.67 14.92
C GLU A 247 -7.87 -21.84 14.03
N GLY A 248 -8.92 -21.06 14.29
CA GLY A 248 -10.25 -21.27 13.72
C GLY A 248 -11.07 -22.29 14.52
N PRO A 249 -12.39 -22.40 14.28
CA PRO A 249 -13.27 -23.36 14.97
C PRO A 249 -12.84 -24.82 14.80
N HIS A 250 -12.24 -25.16 13.65
CA HIS A 250 -11.87 -26.53 13.29
C HIS A 250 -10.34 -26.72 13.18
N GLY A 251 -9.56 -25.73 13.60
CA GLY A 251 -8.10 -25.74 13.49
C GLY A 251 -7.58 -25.53 12.06
N GLU A 252 -8.46 -25.15 11.13
CA GLU A 252 -8.16 -24.98 9.71
C GLU A 252 -7.13 -23.87 9.44
N TYR A 253 -6.95 -22.95 10.38
CA TYR A 253 -5.99 -21.84 10.32
C TYR A 253 -4.74 -22.06 11.18
N ALA A 254 -4.57 -23.24 11.79
CA ALA A 254 -3.39 -23.55 12.62
C ALA A 254 -2.06 -23.33 11.89
N TRP A 255 -2.03 -23.55 10.58
CA TRP A 255 -0.85 -23.36 9.73
C TRP A 255 -0.43 -21.89 9.59
N LEU A 256 -1.38 -20.94 9.63
CA LEU A 256 -1.12 -19.51 9.48
C LEU A 256 -0.18 -19.00 10.56
N LYS A 257 -0.30 -19.53 11.79
CA LYS A 257 0.62 -19.23 12.89
C LYS A 257 2.07 -19.52 12.52
N TRP A 258 2.35 -20.70 11.97
CA TRP A 258 3.71 -21.08 11.58
C TRP A 258 4.21 -20.27 10.40
N HIS A 259 3.35 -20.04 9.40
CA HIS A 259 3.66 -19.22 8.25
C HIS A 259 4.04 -17.78 8.66
N TRP A 260 3.19 -17.11 9.43
CA TRP A 260 3.44 -15.71 9.82
C TRP A 260 4.58 -15.55 10.81
N LEU A 261 4.82 -16.53 11.70
CA LEU A 261 6.01 -16.54 12.55
C LEU A 261 7.29 -16.71 11.72
N ALA A 262 7.28 -17.58 10.70
CA ALA A 262 8.41 -17.76 9.80
C ALA A 262 8.71 -16.44 9.05
N LEU A 263 7.70 -15.86 8.39
CA LEU A 263 7.84 -14.60 7.65
C LEU A 263 8.25 -13.43 8.55
N ASN A 264 7.65 -13.30 9.74
CA ASN A 264 8.00 -12.21 10.67
C ASN A 264 9.50 -12.26 11.04
N HIS A 265 10.01 -13.44 11.38
CA HIS A 265 11.44 -13.59 11.68
C HIS A 265 12.32 -13.42 10.44
N LYS A 266 11.94 -13.97 9.28
CA LYS A 266 12.70 -13.82 8.02
C LYS A 266 12.86 -12.35 7.64
N CYS A 267 11.76 -11.62 7.52
CA CYS A 267 11.82 -10.21 7.12
C CYS A 267 12.55 -9.34 8.15
N PHE A 268 12.42 -9.64 9.44
CA PHE A 268 13.19 -8.91 10.46
C PHE A 268 14.69 -9.22 10.38
N ALA A 269 15.06 -10.48 10.09
CA ALA A 269 16.46 -10.87 9.87
C ALA A 269 17.08 -10.11 8.69
N GLU A 270 16.39 -10.06 7.54
CA GLU A 270 16.84 -9.35 6.34
C GLU A 270 17.04 -7.84 6.62
N LEU A 271 16.12 -7.22 7.38
CA LEU A 271 16.27 -5.82 7.78
C LEU A 271 17.44 -5.60 8.75
N LEU A 272 17.61 -6.48 9.74
CA LEU A 272 18.73 -6.41 10.68
C LEU A 272 20.06 -6.66 9.99
N GLU A 273 20.13 -7.56 9.01
CA GLU A 273 21.33 -7.87 8.24
C GLU A 273 21.80 -6.63 7.47
N ASN A 274 20.88 -5.93 6.81
CA ASN A 274 21.19 -4.65 6.16
C ASN A 274 21.77 -3.63 7.16
N VAL A 275 21.20 -3.53 8.36
CA VAL A 275 21.72 -2.64 9.41
C VAL A 275 23.09 -3.11 9.91
N ALA A 276 23.29 -4.40 10.13
CA ALA A 276 24.55 -4.96 10.59
C ALA A 276 25.69 -4.75 9.57
N GLN A 277 25.39 -4.84 8.28
CA GLN A 277 26.34 -4.58 7.19
C GLN A 277 26.72 -3.09 7.10
N GLN A 278 25.73 -2.19 7.20
CA GLN A 278 25.96 -0.75 7.06
C GLN A 278 26.52 -0.11 8.33
N MET A 279 26.10 -0.60 9.51
CA MET A 279 26.35 0.00 10.82
C MET A 279 26.58 -1.09 11.89
N PRO A 280 27.67 -1.88 11.81
CA PRO A 280 27.91 -3.01 12.70
C PRO A 280 27.95 -2.64 14.19
N LYS A 281 28.41 -1.42 14.52
CA LYS A 281 28.48 -0.92 15.91
C LYS A 281 27.11 -0.70 16.56
N LEU A 282 26.03 -0.61 15.77
CA LEU A 282 24.67 -0.44 16.28
C LEU A 282 24.09 -1.75 16.83
N VAL A 283 24.65 -2.89 16.41
CA VAL A 283 24.20 -4.22 16.82
C VAL A 283 24.87 -4.61 18.12
N ASN A 284 24.07 -4.84 19.16
CA ASN A 284 24.57 -5.39 20.41
C ASN A 284 24.69 -6.92 20.32
N ALA A 285 25.92 -7.42 20.22
CA ALA A 285 26.20 -8.86 20.16
C ALA A 285 25.72 -9.65 21.39
N ALA A 286 25.53 -9.00 22.55
CA ALA A 286 25.00 -9.65 23.75
C ALA A 286 23.47 -9.86 23.70
N ASP A 287 22.75 -9.15 22.84
CA ASP A 287 21.31 -9.32 22.65
C ASP A 287 21.04 -10.18 21.41
N LEU A 288 20.72 -11.46 21.63
CA LEU A 288 20.45 -12.41 20.54
C LEU A 288 19.36 -11.92 19.57
N TRP A 289 18.41 -11.10 20.03
CA TRP A 289 17.35 -10.56 19.17
C TRP A 289 17.83 -9.44 18.24
N GLN A 290 19.06 -8.95 18.39
CA GLN A 290 19.68 -8.02 17.46
C GLN A 290 20.51 -8.75 16.40
N LEU A 291 20.65 -10.08 16.50
CA LEU A 291 21.45 -10.88 15.58
C LEU A 291 20.58 -11.44 14.45
N PRO A 292 20.87 -11.11 13.17
CA PRO A 292 20.13 -11.65 12.03
C PRO A 292 20.07 -13.19 12.05
N GLY A 293 21.18 -13.85 12.38
CA GLY A 293 21.28 -15.32 12.43
C GLY A 293 20.28 -15.97 13.39
N PHE A 294 19.99 -15.35 14.54
CA PHE A 294 18.96 -15.84 15.46
C PHE A 294 17.59 -15.84 14.78
N HIS A 295 17.26 -14.77 14.07
CA HIS A 295 15.99 -14.64 13.37
C HIS A 295 15.89 -15.60 12.18
N TYR A 296 16.93 -15.77 11.37
CA TYR A 296 16.95 -16.78 10.31
C TYR A 296 16.75 -18.20 10.84
N GLN A 297 17.41 -18.57 11.95
CA GLN A 297 17.23 -19.87 12.59
C GLN A 297 15.78 -20.09 13.07
N ARG A 298 15.17 -19.06 13.68
CA ARG A 298 13.76 -19.11 14.09
C ARG A 298 12.83 -19.24 12.89
N ALA A 299 13.07 -18.47 11.83
CA ALA A 299 12.29 -18.55 10.59
C ALA A 299 12.32 -19.96 9.99
N ALA A 300 13.50 -20.56 9.86
CA ALA A 300 13.67 -21.93 9.38
C ALA A 300 12.95 -22.96 10.26
N THR A 301 12.99 -22.78 11.58
CA THR A 301 12.29 -23.66 12.54
C THR A 301 10.77 -23.62 12.32
N TYR A 302 10.18 -22.43 12.15
CA TYR A 302 8.74 -22.32 11.91
C TYR A 302 8.34 -22.78 10.51
N ALA A 303 9.17 -22.53 9.48
CA ALA A 303 8.95 -23.08 8.15
C ALA A 303 8.96 -24.62 8.15
N ALA A 304 9.86 -25.25 8.93
CA ALA A 304 9.84 -26.70 9.13
C ALA A 304 8.55 -27.20 9.81
N ARG A 305 8.03 -26.46 10.80
CA ARG A 305 6.73 -26.77 11.43
C ARG A 305 5.56 -26.63 10.46
N LEU A 306 5.57 -25.61 9.61
CA LEU A 306 4.57 -25.44 8.55
C LEU A 306 4.57 -26.63 7.59
N ARG A 307 5.75 -27.06 7.12
CA ARG A 307 5.87 -28.24 6.25
C ARG A 307 5.39 -29.52 6.92
N SER A 308 5.77 -29.73 8.18
CA SER A 308 5.31 -30.88 8.98
C SER A 308 3.78 -30.88 9.15
N TRP A 309 3.19 -29.71 9.45
CA TRP A 309 1.74 -29.56 9.54
C TRP A 309 1.05 -29.88 8.20
N ALA A 310 1.53 -29.32 7.08
CA ALA A 310 0.95 -29.53 5.76
C ALA A 310 1.03 -31.00 5.33
N HIS A 311 2.15 -31.67 5.63
CA HIS A 311 2.31 -33.10 5.37
C HIS A 311 1.38 -33.95 6.26
N GLY A 312 1.32 -33.66 7.56
CA GLY A 312 0.42 -34.36 8.49
C GLY A 312 -1.06 -34.18 8.13
N ALA A 313 -1.46 -33.00 7.66
CA ALA A 313 -2.80 -32.75 7.16
C ALA A 313 -3.11 -33.65 5.94
N ALA A 314 -2.14 -33.85 5.03
CA ALA A 314 -2.30 -34.73 3.87
C ALA A 314 -2.42 -36.22 4.23
N VAL A 315 -1.62 -36.70 5.18
CA VAL A 315 -1.62 -38.12 5.58
C VAL A 315 -2.84 -38.48 6.44
N SER A 316 -3.31 -37.57 7.29
CA SER A 316 -4.48 -37.79 8.16
C SER A 316 -5.84 -37.78 7.43
N GLY A 317 -5.85 -37.63 6.10
CA GLY A 317 -7.08 -37.52 5.31
C GLY A 317 -7.82 -36.19 5.49
N LYS A 318 -7.28 -35.25 6.30
CA LYS A 318 -7.80 -33.88 6.43
C LYS A 318 -7.63 -33.12 5.11
N LEU A 319 -6.50 -33.30 4.44
CA LEU A 319 -6.27 -32.92 3.04
C LEU A 319 -6.76 -34.05 2.15
N ARG A 320 -8.05 -34.05 1.78
CA ARG A 320 -8.51 -34.93 0.69
C ARG A 320 -7.70 -34.59 -0.57
N ALA A 321 -7.39 -35.60 -1.38
CA ALA A 321 -6.91 -35.35 -2.74
C ALA A 321 -7.91 -34.43 -3.44
N ALA A 322 -7.44 -33.50 -4.28
CA ALA A 322 -8.34 -32.65 -5.05
C ALA A 322 -9.32 -33.56 -5.79
N SER A 323 -10.57 -33.57 -5.37
CA SER A 323 -11.61 -34.46 -5.89
C SER A 323 -11.99 -34.09 -7.34
N GLY A 324 -11.47 -32.95 -7.84
CA GLY A 324 -11.95 -32.29 -9.05
C GLY A 324 -13.28 -31.55 -8.84
N LEU A 325 -13.91 -31.72 -7.67
CA LEU A 325 -15.14 -31.06 -7.24
C LEU A 325 -14.78 -29.76 -6.50
N GLY A 326 -15.67 -28.76 -6.55
CA GLY A 326 -15.45 -27.47 -5.86
C GLY A 326 -14.87 -26.34 -6.72
N GLY A 327 -14.34 -26.66 -7.91
CA GLY A 327 -13.82 -25.67 -8.86
C GLY A 327 -12.43 -25.10 -8.53
N ASP A 328 -12.04 -24.08 -9.30
CA ASP A 328 -10.77 -23.38 -9.13
C ASP A 328 -10.84 -22.36 -7.98
N LEU A 329 -9.66 -21.91 -7.53
CA LEU A 329 -9.55 -20.85 -6.53
C LEU A 329 -9.54 -19.48 -7.20
N VAL A 330 -10.48 -18.62 -6.79
CA VAL A 330 -10.57 -17.24 -7.22
C VAL A 330 -10.01 -16.30 -6.14
N PRO A 331 -9.15 -15.33 -6.53
CA PRO A 331 -8.62 -14.31 -5.63
C PRO A 331 -9.65 -13.63 -4.71
N GLY A 332 -9.40 -13.69 -3.41
CA GLY A 332 -10.14 -12.89 -2.43
C GLY A 332 -9.98 -11.37 -2.67
N PRO A 333 -11.04 -10.55 -2.55
CA PRO A 333 -10.96 -9.10 -2.83
C PRO A 333 -10.19 -8.28 -1.79
N PHE A 334 -9.89 -8.86 -0.63
CA PHE A 334 -9.21 -8.19 0.49
C PHE A 334 -7.83 -8.81 0.77
N LEU A 335 -6.96 -8.02 1.39
CA LEU A 335 -5.61 -8.40 1.78
C LEU A 335 -5.68 -9.48 2.85
N GLY A 336 -4.97 -10.60 2.66
CA GLY A 336 -4.92 -11.70 3.61
C GLY A 336 -6.15 -12.61 3.61
N GLN A 337 -7.21 -12.23 2.90
CA GLN A 337 -8.34 -13.13 2.67
C GLN A 337 -7.85 -14.28 1.80
N LEU A 338 -8.12 -15.50 2.24
CA LEU A 338 -7.89 -16.68 1.43
C LEU A 338 -8.73 -16.60 0.15
N ASP A 339 -8.28 -17.31 -0.88
CA ASP A 339 -9.00 -17.41 -2.13
C ASP A 339 -10.33 -18.15 -1.91
N ARG A 340 -11.27 -18.04 -2.85
CA ARG A 340 -12.61 -18.61 -2.75
C ARG A 340 -12.79 -19.69 -3.80
N LEU A 341 -13.57 -20.72 -3.48
CA LEU A 341 -13.96 -21.73 -4.46
C LEU A 341 -15.02 -21.17 -5.42
N GLU A 342 -14.92 -21.49 -6.71
CA GLU A 342 -15.94 -21.13 -7.72
C GLU A 342 -17.25 -21.89 -7.55
N ARG A 343 -17.19 -23.17 -7.14
CA ARG A 343 -18.35 -24.06 -6.99
C ARG A 343 -18.43 -24.59 -5.56
N PRO A 344 -18.56 -23.70 -4.55
CA PRO A 344 -18.47 -24.09 -3.14
C PRO A 344 -19.56 -25.09 -2.73
N GLU A 345 -20.73 -25.08 -3.35
CA GLU A 345 -21.82 -26.02 -3.10
C GLU A 345 -21.48 -27.48 -3.44
N GLU A 346 -20.47 -27.74 -4.29
CA GLU A 346 -20.01 -29.09 -4.63
C GLU A 346 -19.00 -29.66 -3.62
N ALA A 347 -18.54 -28.85 -2.67
CA ALA A 347 -17.56 -29.25 -1.64
C ALA A 347 -18.25 -29.47 -0.28
N GLU A 348 -17.92 -30.58 0.39
CA GLU A 348 -18.44 -30.90 1.73
C GLU A 348 -18.07 -29.84 2.78
N ASP A 349 -16.83 -29.33 2.72
CA ASP A 349 -16.35 -28.23 3.57
C ASP A 349 -15.47 -27.27 2.74
N PRO A 350 -16.08 -26.26 2.11
CA PRO A 350 -15.39 -25.33 1.22
C PRO A 350 -14.30 -24.52 1.92
N ALA A 351 -14.51 -24.16 3.20
CA ALA A 351 -13.58 -23.32 3.96
C ALA A 351 -12.33 -24.10 4.33
N LEU A 352 -12.50 -25.35 4.78
CA LEU A 352 -11.39 -26.25 5.06
C LEU A 352 -10.60 -26.56 3.78
N GLU A 353 -11.27 -26.84 2.67
CA GLU A 353 -10.61 -27.11 1.40
C GLU A 353 -9.74 -25.94 0.92
N VAL A 354 -10.28 -24.71 0.95
CA VAL A 354 -9.52 -23.48 0.67
C VAL A 354 -8.30 -23.36 1.58
N ALA A 355 -8.48 -23.52 2.89
CA ALA A 355 -7.41 -23.38 3.87
C ALA A 355 -6.28 -24.39 3.64
N LEU A 356 -6.63 -25.63 3.28
CA LEU A 356 -5.66 -26.69 3.02
C LEU A 356 -4.93 -26.52 1.69
N ARG A 357 -5.65 -26.14 0.62
CA ARG A 357 -5.03 -25.80 -0.68
C ARG A 357 -4.04 -24.63 -0.51
N ALA A 358 -4.42 -23.60 0.24
CA ALA A 358 -3.56 -22.47 0.57
C ALA A 358 -2.33 -22.91 1.40
N ALA A 359 -2.52 -23.70 2.45
CA ALA A 359 -1.42 -24.20 3.28
C ALA A 359 -0.40 -25.02 2.47
N ARG A 360 -0.87 -25.86 1.54
CA ARG A 360 0.00 -26.65 0.66
C ARG A 360 0.80 -25.76 -0.30
N ALA A 361 0.17 -24.78 -0.91
CA ALA A 361 0.83 -23.83 -1.80
C ALA A 361 1.96 -23.08 -1.06
N VAL A 362 1.66 -22.57 0.14
CA VAL A 362 2.63 -21.85 0.96
C VAL A 362 3.75 -22.76 1.49
N ALA A 363 3.46 -24.02 1.83
CA ALA A 363 4.47 -24.97 2.29
C ALA A 363 5.45 -25.40 1.18
N ALA A 364 5.06 -25.29 -0.08
CA ALA A 364 5.89 -25.62 -1.23
C ALA A 364 6.90 -24.50 -1.57
N ASP A 365 6.62 -23.25 -1.20
CA ASP A 365 7.45 -22.07 -1.48
C ASP A 365 7.64 -21.19 -0.21
N PRO A 366 8.52 -21.61 0.73
CA PRO A 366 8.61 -21.04 2.09
C PRO A 366 9.33 -19.69 2.27
#